data_AF-A0A813HWP1-F1
#
_entry.id   AF-A0A813HWP1-F1
#
_cell.length_a   1.000
_cell.length_b   1.000
_cell.length_c   1.000
_cell.angle_alpha   90.00
_cell.angle_beta   90.00
_cell.angle_gamma   90.00
#
_symmetry.space_group_name_H-M   'P 1'
#
loop_
_entity.id
_entity.type
_entity.pdbx_description
1 polymer ?
#
loop_
_entity_poly.entity_id
_entity_poly.type
_entity_poly.pdbx_seq_one_letter_code
_entity_poly.pdbx_strand_id
1 'polypeptide(L)'
;MRVAAHTASVCFGNLSRGAVPGMDLSRNIPQVLGLSGAMDMYLTDGTLSAYAALRAGLIHGMQVSNQGTKQLALSSARRLAESPESVGIAGLKPPLDLDRYATEAWAIDLSAKSGGLFRSVAESVATTEVLQEKMEPKQVSAEVVVKSEDLQEWKPRQSLPKQRPKRRVRLQGSCRIVHDQR
;
A
#
# COMPACT_ATOMS: atom_id res chain seq x y z
N MET A 1 12.03 10.04 -4.22
CA MET A 1 12.89 9.71 -3.06
C MET A 1 12.13 8.82 -2.09
N ARG A 2 12.75 7.75 -1.58
CA ARG A 2 12.13 6.82 -0.61
C ARG A 2 13.01 6.77 0.64
N VAL A 3 12.42 6.84 1.83
CA VAL A 3 13.14 6.84 3.12
C VAL A 3 12.46 5.84 4.06
N ALA A 4 13.23 5.08 4.83
CA ALA A 4 12.71 4.07 5.74
C ALA A 4 13.39 4.12 7.12
N ALA A 5 12.76 3.51 8.13
CA ALA A 5 13.39 3.25 9.41
C ALA A 5 14.35 2.05 9.30
N HIS A 6 15.39 1.98 10.15
CA HIS A 6 16.39 0.90 10.10
C HIS A 6 15.83 -0.49 10.40
N THR A 7 14.74 -0.57 11.17
CA THR A 7 13.99 -1.79 11.47
C THR A 7 13.00 -2.16 10.39
N ALA A 8 12.83 -1.35 9.34
CA ALA A 8 11.90 -1.65 8.28
C ALA A 8 12.38 -2.84 7.44
N SER A 9 11.44 -3.64 6.99
CA SER A 9 11.64 -4.65 5.96
C SER A 9 10.72 -4.36 4.78
N VAL A 10 11.14 -4.75 3.58
CA VAL A 10 10.38 -4.60 2.35
C VAL A 10 10.10 -5.99 1.80
N CYS A 11 8.82 -6.30 1.62
CA CYS A 11 8.36 -7.46 0.88
C CYS A 11 7.12 -7.07 0.07
N PHE A 12 6.88 -7.77 -1.04
CA PHE A 12 5.67 -7.57 -1.84
C PHE A 12 4.59 -8.61 -1.51
N GLY A 13 4.97 -9.81 -1.06
CA GLY A 13 4.03 -10.84 -0.64
C GLY A 13 3.09 -11.28 -1.77
N ASN A 14 3.53 -11.17 -3.02
CA ASN A 14 2.71 -11.47 -4.17
C ASN A 14 2.52 -12.99 -4.28
N LEU A 15 3.60 -13.75 -4.09
CA LEU A 15 3.57 -15.21 -4.28
C LEU A 15 2.75 -15.92 -3.22
N SER A 16 2.99 -15.61 -1.94
CA SER A 16 2.24 -16.18 -0.81
C SER A 16 0.75 -15.91 -0.94
N ARG A 17 0.35 -14.82 -1.60
CA ARG A 17 -1.04 -14.46 -1.85
C ARG A 17 -1.56 -14.97 -3.19
N GLY A 18 -0.80 -15.76 -3.95
CA GLY A 18 -1.19 -16.23 -5.29
C GLY A 18 -1.51 -15.08 -6.25
N ALA A 19 -0.86 -13.93 -6.07
CA ALA A 19 -1.06 -12.72 -6.85
C ALA A 19 0.14 -12.45 -7.77
N VAL A 20 -0.14 -11.86 -8.92
CA VAL A 20 0.87 -11.36 -9.85
C VAL A 20 1.26 -9.94 -9.43
N PRO A 21 2.52 -9.47 -9.67
CA PRO A 21 2.88 -8.09 -9.42
C PRO A 21 1.92 -7.12 -10.12
N GLY A 22 1.42 -6.13 -9.38
CA GLY A 22 0.51 -5.10 -9.88
C GLY A 22 1.05 -3.69 -9.67
N MET A 23 0.33 -2.68 -10.16
CA MET A 23 0.70 -1.26 -10.01
C MET A 23 2.08 -0.91 -10.62
N ASP A 24 2.39 -1.50 -11.77
CA ASP A 24 3.64 -1.35 -12.51
C ASP A 24 4.88 -1.86 -11.74
N LEU A 25 4.67 -2.74 -10.75
CA LEU A 25 5.76 -3.36 -10.01
C LEU A 25 6.60 -4.27 -10.91
N SER A 26 5.99 -4.91 -11.92
CA SER A 26 6.72 -5.76 -12.88
C SER A 26 7.77 -4.98 -13.68
N ARG A 27 7.66 -3.66 -13.78
CA ARG A 27 8.67 -2.78 -14.37
C ARG A 27 9.59 -2.18 -13.31
N ASN A 28 9.01 -1.61 -12.27
CA ASN A 28 9.75 -0.79 -11.31
C ASN A 28 10.77 -1.59 -10.51
N ILE A 29 10.47 -2.84 -10.14
CA ILE A 29 11.39 -3.63 -9.30
C ILE A 29 12.59 -4.14 -10.09
N PRO A 30 12.45 -4.73 -11.30
CA PRO A 30 13.61 -5.09 -12.12
C PRO A 30 14.50 -3.90 -12.49
N GLN A 31 13.93 -2.71 -12.67
CA GLN A 31 14.73 -1.50 -12.96
C GLN A 31 15.60 -1.06 -11.78
N VAL A 32 15.17 -1.32 -10.54
CA VAL A 32 15.87 -0.89 -9.34
C VAL A 32 16.79 -1.98 -8.79
N LEU A 33 16.30 -3.21 -8.67
CA LEU A 33 17.04 -4.34 -8.08
C LEU A 33 17.78 -5.21 -9.11
N GLY A 34 17.58 -4.95 -10.40
CA GLY A 34 17.97 -5.86 -11.47
C GLY A 34 17.01 -7.05 -11.60
N LEU A 35 17.11 -7.76 -12.73
CA LEU A 35 16.25 -8.90 -13.02
C LEU A 35 16.38 -10.02 -11.95
N SER A 36 17.60 -10.33 -11.53
CA SER A 36 17.85 -11.38 -10.54
C SER A 36 17.22 -11.06 -9.19
N GLY A 37 17.38 -9.82 -8.69
CA GLY A 37 16.81 -9.40 -7.41
C GLY A 37 15.28 -9.32 -7.46
N ALA A 38 14.72 -8.91 -8.60
CA ALA A 38 13.28 -8.91 -8.80
C ALA A 38 12.69 -10.33 -8.84
N MET A 39 13.36 -11.26 -9.52
CA MET A 39 12.93 -12.66 -9.57
C MET A 39 12.96 -13.31 -8.18
N ASP A 40 14.02 -13.05 -7.40
CA ASP A 40 14.07 -13.53 -6.01
C ASP A 40 12.87 -13.00 -5.21
N MET A 41 12.61 -11.68 -5.23
CA MET A 41 11.45 -11.11 -4.55
C MET A 41 10.10 -11.70 -4.98
N TYR A 42 9.92 -12.02 -6.27
CA TYR A 42 8.64 -12.51 -6.78
C TYR A 42 8.45 -14.02 -6.68
N LEU A 43 9.53 -14.79 -6.67
CA LEU A 43 9.48 -16.25 -6.67
C LEU A 43 9.77 -16.86 -5.30
N THR A 44 10.31 -16.10 -4.35
CA THR A 44 10.59 -16.58 -2.99
C THR A 44 9.86 -15.77 -1.91
N ASP A 45 9.14 -14.70 -2.29
CA ASP A 45 8.67 -13.67 -1.36
C ASP A 45 9.81 -13.12 -0.48
N GLY A 46 11.00 -13.01 -1.07
CA GLY A 46 12.20 -12.50 -0.42
C GLY A 46 11.95 -11.18 0.32
N THR A 47 12.41 -11.11 1.56
CA THR A 47 12.32 -9.91 2.40
C THR A 47 13.65 -9.18 2.37
N LEU A 48 13.65 -7.90 2.01
CA LEU A 48 14.83 -7.05 2.13
C LEU A 48 14.79 -6.29 3.46
N SER A 49 15.88 -6.36 4.21
CA SER A 49 16.12 -5.43 5.31
C SER A 49 16.28 -4.00 4.77
N ALA A 50 16.02 -2.98 5.60
CA ALA A 50 16.25 -1.59 5.21
C ALA A 50 17.67 -1.34 4.70
N TYR A 51 18.68 -1.98 5.31
CA TYR A 51 20.07 -1.89 4.85
C TYR A 51 20.27 -2.49 3.45
N ALA A 52 19.73 -3.68 3.18
CA ALA A 52 19.80 -4.31 1.86
C ALA A 52 19.05 -3.48 0.80
N ALA A 53 17.88 -2.95 1.16
CA ALA A 53 17.10 -2.05 0.30
C ALA A 53 17.85 -0.73 0.00
N LEU A 54 18.63 -0.20 0.95
CA LEU A 54 19.46 0.99 0.75
C LEU A 54 20.60 0.70 -0.21
N ARG A 55 21.31 -0.42 0.01
CA ARG A 55 22.42 -0.86 -0.85
C ARG A 55 21.96 -1.12 -2.29
N ALA A 56 20.75 -1.65 -2.46
CA ALA A 56 20.17 -1.93 -3.78
C ALA A 56 19.50 -0.72 -4.43
N GLY A 57 19.53 0.47 -3.82
CA GLY A 57 18.91 1.68 -4.37
C GLY A 57 17.38 1.73 -4.30
N LEU A 58 16.74 0.75 -3.64
CA LEU A 58 15.30 0.72 -3.45
C LEU A 58 14.83 1.81 -2.49
N ILE A 59 15.61 2.08 -1.45
CA ILE A 59 15.47 3.26 -0.58
C ILE A 59 16.70 4.16 -0.72
N HIS A 60 16.53 5.45 -0.44
CA HIS A 60 17.53 6.49 -0.63
C HIS A 60 18.02 7.08 0.69
N GLY A 61 17.42 6.68 1.81
CA GLY A 61 17.80 7.14 3.13
C GLY A 61 17.22 6.23 4.22
N MET A 62 17.94 6.13 5.33
CA MET A 62 17.58 5.30 6.46
C MET A 62 17.78 6.07 7.76
N GLN A 63 16.88 5.91 8.72
CA GLN A 63 16.96 6.54 10.05
C GLN A 63 16.66 5.56 11.17
N VAL A 64 17.17 5.82 12.38
CA VAL A 64 16.99 4.90 13.51
C VAL A 64 15.54 4.88 13.98
N SER A 65 14.88 6.04 14.02
CA SER A 65 13.49 6.15 14.49
C SER A 65 12.51 6.52 13.38
N ASN A 66 11.23 6.17 13.60
CA ASN A 66 10.14 6.58 12.71
C ASN A 66 9.99 8.11 12.67
N GLN A 67 10.23 8.80 13.78
CA GLN A 67 10.21 10.27 13.82
C GLN A 67 11.37 10.86 13.02
N GLY A 68 12.58 10.32 13.16
CA GLY A 68 13.74 10.71 12.36
C GLY A 68 13.51 10.47 10.87
N THR A 69 12.84 9.37 10.51
CA THR A 69 12.48 9.05 9.12
C THR A 69 11.56 10.12 8.52
N LYS A 70 10.53 10.55 9.27
CA LYS A 70 9.62 11.64 8.85
C LYS A 70 10.36 12.97 8.71
N GLN A 71 11.23 13.30 9.66
CA GLN A 71 12.04 14.52 9.60
C GLN A 71 12.99 14.53 8.41
N LEU A 72 13.65 13.41 8.10
CA LEU A 72 14.52 13.28 6.93
C LEU A 72 13.75 13.38 5.61
N ALA A 73 12.56 12.77 5.54
CA ALA A 73 11.70 12.89 4.38
C ALA A 73 11.26 14.35 4.16
N LEU A 74 10.86 15.03 5.23
CA LEU A 74 10.43 16.42 5.19
C LEU A 74 11.57 17.38 4.84
N SER A 75 12.75 17.22 5.42
CA SER A 75 13.92 18.04 5.09
C SER A 75 14.35 17.85 3.63
N SER A 76 14.23 16.64 3.11
CA SER A 76 14.52 16.36 1.70
C SER A 76 13.46 16.93 0.76
N ALA A 77 12.19 16.89 1.16
CA ALA A 77 11.11 17.56 0.42
C ALA A 77 11.30 19.09 0.39
N ARG A 78 11.71 19.71 1.51
CA ARG A 78 12.03 21.14 1.55
C ARG A 78 13.19 21.51 0.64
N ARG A 79 14.30 20.77 0.71
CA ARG A 79 15.45 20.97 -0.19
C ARG A 79 15.06 20.84 -1.67
N LEU A 80 14.20 19.87 -1.99
CA LEU A 80 13.67 19.74 -3.34
C LEU A 80 12.82 20.96 -3.71
N ALA A 81 11.95 21.45 -2.84
CA ALA A 81 11.10 22.61 -3.10
C ALA A 81 11.85 23.94 -3.19
N GLU A 82 12.98 24.08 -2.50
CA GLU A 82 13.84 25.27 -2.52
C GLU A 82 14.64 25.39 -3.84
N SER A 83 14.83 24.28 -4.56
CA SER A 83 15.53 24.33 -5.85
C SER A 83 14.69 25.05 -6.90
N PRO A 84 15.25 26.01 -7.66
CA PRO A 84 14.53 26.68 -8.75
C PRO A 84 14.12 25.68 -9.87
N GLU A 85 14.81 24.55 -9.99
CA GLU A 85 14.52 23.50 -10.96
C GLU A 85 13.39 22.56 -10.52
N SER A 86 12.90 22.70 -9.28
CA SER A 86 11.89 21.83 -8.69
C SER A 86 10.56 21.84 -9.42
N VAL A 87 10.22 22.96 -10.06
CA VAL A 87 9.03 23.11 -10.90
C VAL A 87 9.04 22.12 -12.07
N GLY A 88 10.23 21.82 -12.62
CA GLY A 88 10.39 20.83 -13.68
C GLY A 88 10.19 19.40 -13.19
N ILE A 89 10.60 19.10 -11.95
CA ILE A 89 10.51 17.75 -11.37
C ILE A 89 9.06 17.30 -11.18
N ALA A 90 8.15 18.21 -10.82
CA ALA A 90 6.73 17.89 -10.67
C ALA A 90 6.08 17.37 -11.96
N GLY A 91 6.60 17.77 -13.13
CA GLY A 91 6.18 17.30 -14.44
C GLY A 91 6.87 16.00 -14.90
N LEU A 92 7.98 15.61 -14.28
CA LEU A 92 8.76 14.40 -14.62
C LEU A 92 8.13 13.12 -14.04
N LYS A 93 6.82 12.96 -14.19
CA LYS A 93 6.19 11.65 -13.98
C LYS A 93 6.48 10.82 -15.22
N PRO A 94 7.23 9.70 -15.12
CA PRO A 94 7.40 8.82 -16.27
C PRO A 94 6.00 8.43 -16.77
N PRO A 95 5.77 8.43 -18.09
CA PRO A 95 4.47 8.05 -18.63
C PRO A 95 4.13 6.66 -18.10
N LEU A 96 2.92 6.53 -17.55
CA LEU A 96 2.42 5.24 -17.08
C LEU A 96 2.36 4.31 -18.30
N ASP A 97 3.03 3.18 -18.21
CA ASP A 97 2.98 2.13 -19.23
C ASP A 97 1.61 1.44 -19.14
N LEU A 98 0.66 1.97 -19.91
CA LEU A 98 -0.73 1.51 -19.89
C LEU A 98 -0.85 0.07 -20.33
N ASP A 99 -0.03 -0.37 -21.28
CA ASP A 99 -0.06 -1.74 -21.81
C ASP A 99 0.40 -2.73 -20.75
N ARG A 100 1.51 -2.42 -20.06
CA ARG A 100 1.99 -3.24 -18.95
C ARG A 100 1.02 -3.22 -17.78
N TYR A 101 0.50 -2.06 -17.41
CA TYR A 101 -0.50 -1.94 -16.35
C TYR A 101 -1.77 -2.76 -16.66
N ALA A 102 -2.26 -2.72 -17.90
CA ALA A 102 -3.39 -3.52 -18.35
C ALA A 102 -3.09 -5.02 -18.30
N THR A 103 -1.87 -5.41 -18.69
CA THR A 103 -1.41 -6.81 -18.62
C THR A 103 -1.36 -7.31 -17.19
N GLU A 104 -0.82 -6.53 -16.25
CA GLU A 104 -0.83 -6.85 -14.82
C GLU A 104 -2.27 -6.96 -14.28
N ALA A 105 -3.15 -6.03 -14.65
CA ALA A 105 -4.56 -6.06 -14.23
C ALA A 105 -5.29 -7.32 -14.73
N TRP A 106 -5.05 -7.70 -15.99
CA TRP A 106 -5.59 -8.93 -16.56
C TRP A 106 -5.04 -10.18 -15.85
N ALA A 107 -3.74 -10.20 -15.54
CA ALA A 107 -3.11 -11.31 -14.84
C ALA A 107 -3.62 -11.47 -13.40
N ILE A 108 -3.91 -10.35 -12.72
CA ILE A 108 -4.56 -10.34 -11.40
C ILE A 108 -5.99 -10.89 -11.50
N ASP A 109 -6.78 -10.47 -12.50
CA ASP A 109 -8.14 -10.99 -12.73
C ASP A 109 -8.13 -12.50 -13.02
N LEU A 110 -7.18 -12.96 -13.84
CA LEU A 110 -6.99 -14.39 -14.11
C LEU A 110 -6.64 -15.17 -12.84
N SER A 111 -5.74 -14.63 -12.02
CA SER A 111 -5.34 -15.23 -10.74
C SER A 111 -6.52 -15.30 -9.77
N ALA A 112 -7.36 -14.25 -9.72
CA ALA A 112 -8.58 -14.24 -8.93
C ALA A 112 -9.58 -15.32 -9.38
N LYS A 113 -9.80 -15.47 -10.69
CA LYS A 113 -10.69 -16.50 -11.27
C LYS A 113 -10.22 -17.93 -11.01
N SER A 114 -8.90 -18.13 -10.94
CA SER A 114 -8.34 -19.45 -10.63
C SER A 114 -8.52 -19.90 -9.17
N GLY A 115 -8.94 -18.99 -8.28
CA GLY A 115 -9.11 -19.27 -6.85
C GLY A 115 -7.79 -19.41 -6.07
N GLY A 116 -6.63 -19.20 -6.71
CA GLY A 116 -5.33 -19.18 -6.02
C GLY A 116 -5.08 -17.90 -5.21
N LEU A 117 -5.77 -16.81 -5.56
CA LEU A 117 -5.56 -15.49 -4.99
C LEU A 117 -6.10 -15.41 -3.54
N PHE A 118 -5.27 -14.95 -2.60
CA PHE A 118 -5.50 -14.87 -1.15
C PHE A 118 -5.82 -16.18 -0.42
N ARG A 119 -5.54 -17.34 -1.01
CA ARG A 119 -5.81 -18.63 -0.37
C ARG A 119 -5.12 -18.78 0.99
N SER A 120 -3.85 -18.38 1.08
CA SER A 120 -3.07 -18.38 2.32
C SER A 120 -3.66 -17.50 3.42
N VAL A 121 -4.31 -16.39 3.04
CA VAL A 121 -4.96 -15.48 3.99
C VAL A 121 -6.18 -16.15 4.60
N ALA A 122 -7.01 -16.81 3.78
CA ALA A 122 -8.18 -17.55 4.26
C ALA A 122 -7.78 -18.69 5.22
N GLU A 123 -6.73 -19.44 4.89
CA GLU A 123 -6.22 -20.53 5.73
C GLU A 123 -5.66 -20.02 7.08
N SER A 124 -4.98 -18.87 7.08
CA SER A 124 -4.46 -18.25 8.30
C SER A 124 -5.56 -17.76 9.25
N VAL A 125 -6.68 -17.25 8.71
CA VAL A 125 -7.84 -16.82 9.50
C VAL A 125 -8.50 -18.03 10.17
N ALA A 126 -8.77 -19.08 9.40
CA ALA A 126 -9.36 -20.32 9.92
C ALA A 126 -8.49 -20.95 11.03
N THR A 127 -7.17 -20.92 10.89
CA THR A 127 -6.24 -21.45 11.90
C THR A 127 -6.25 -20.61 13.18
N THR A 128 -6.37 -19.28 13.05
CA THR A 128 -6.43 -18.37 14.20
C THR A 128 -7.72 -18.52 14.99
N GLU A 129 -8.85 -18.71 14.30
CA GLU A 129 -10.16 -18.95 14.92
C GLU A 129 -10.17 -20.30 15.66
N VAL A 130 -9.62 -21.37 15.08
CA VAL A 130 -9.51 -22.69 15.74
C VAL A 130 -8.60 -22.65 16.97
N LEU A 131 -7.56 -21.81 16.97
CA LEU A 131 -6.69 -21.62 18.14
C LEU A 131 -7.38 -20.82 19.25
N GLN A 132 -8.20 -19.83 18.89
CA GLN A 132 -9.01 -19.09 19.87
C GLN A 132 -10.09 -19.98 20.50
N GLU A 133 -10.73 -20.84 19.71
CA GLU A 133 -11.75 -21.78 20.21
C GLU A 133 -11.15 -22.88 21.11
N LYS A 134 -9.89 -23.27 20.90
CA LYS A 134 -9.18 -24.23 21.77
C LYS A 134 -8.56 -23.60 23.03
N MET A 135 -8.55 -22.27 23.14
CA MET A 135 -8.07 -21.54 24.33
C MET A 135 -9.20 -21.09 25.26
N GLU A 136 -10.40 -21.69 25.17
CA GLU A 136 -11.35 -21.55 26.27
C GLU A 136 -10.78 -22.17 27.56
N PRO A 137 -10.69 -21.42 28.66
CA PRO A 137 -10.01 -21.85 29.86
C PRO A 137 -10.79 -22.95 30.57
N LYS A 138 -10.14 -24.10 30.82
CA LYS A 138 -10.48 -24.96 31.95
C LYS A 138 -10.58 -24.07 33.19
N GLN A 139 -11.79 -23.98 33.74
CA GLN A 139 -12.11 -23.23 34.96
C GLN A 139 -11.12 -23.62 36.07
N VAL A 140 -10.18 -22.73 36.37
CA VAL A 140 -9.47 -22.73 37.64
C VAL A 140 -10.16 -21.69 38.50
N SER A 141 -10.96 -22.18 39.44
CA SER A 141 -11.57 -21.39 40.50
C SER A 141 -10.49 -20.80 41.41
N ALA A 142 -10.35 -19.47 41.41
CA ALA A 142 -9.94 -18.69 42.57
C ALA A 142 -10.25 -17.21 42.31
N GLU A 143 -11.13 -16.66 43.15
CA GLU A 143 -11.51 -15.26 43.17
C GLU A 143 -10.29 -14.35 43.42
N VAL A 144 -9.99 -13.48 42.46
CA VAL A 144 -9.36 -12.19 42.73
C VAL A 144 -10.05 -11.16 41.86
N VAL A 145 -10.94 -10.38 42.48
CA VAL A 145 -11.63 -9.25 41.86
C VAL A 145 -10.61 -8.10 41.74
N VAL A 146 -9.96 -8.01 40.58
CA VAL A 146 -9.29 -6.79 40.13
C VAL A 146 -10.27 -6.05 39.21
N LYS A 147 -10.69 -4.85 39.64
CA LYS A 147 -11.53 -3.95 38.82
C LYS A 147 -10.76 -3.55 37.56
N SER A 148 -11.15 -4.12 36.42
CA SER A 148 -10.71 -3.71 35.09
C SER A 148 -11.64 -2.62 34.57
N GLU A 149 -11.39 -1.38 34.95
CA GLU A 149 -11.85 -0.22 34.17
C GLU A 149 -10.77 0.06 33.12
N ASP A 150 -11.19 0.43 31.90
CA ASP A 150 -10.38 0.85 30.75
C ASP A 150 -9.91 -0.21 29.71
N LEU A 151 -10.78 -1.17 29.39
CA LEU A 151 -10.81 -1.74 28.03
C LEU A 151 -12.09 -1.30 27.32
N GLN A 152 -12.11 -0.03 26.89
CA GLN A 152 -13.06 0.42 25.87
C GLN A 152 -12.74 -0.32 24.57
N GLU A 153 -13.48 -1.40 24.38
CA GLU A 153 -13.67 -2.17 23.16
C GLU A 153 -13.70 -1.24 21.94
N TRP A 154 -12.60 -1.20 21.18
CA TRP A 154 -12.52 -0.44 19.94
C TRP A 154 -13.38 -1.12 18.89
N LYS A 155 -14.69 -0.83 18.88
CA LYS A 155 -15.59 -1.30 17.84
C LYS A 155 -15.27 -0.54 16.55
N PRO A 156 -14.88 -1.22 15.47
CA PRO A 156 -14.70 -0.56 14.18
C PRO A 156 -16.03 0.12 13.82
N ARG A 157 -16.00 1.45 13.69
CA ARG A 157 -17.18 2.20 13.25
C ARG A 157 -17.56 1.66 11.87
N GLN A 158 -18.66 0.90 11.79
CA GLN A 158 -19.26 0.53 10.52
C GLN A 158 -19.60 1.82 9.79
N SER A 159 -18.78 2.19 8.80
CA SER A 159 -19.02 3.39 8.01
C SER A 159 -20.28 3.14 7.19
N LEU A 160 -21.37 3.85 7.51
CA LEU A 160 -22.56 3.86 6.68
C LEU A 160 -22.16 4.19 5.23
N PRO A 161 -22.75 3.53 4.22
CA PRO A 161 -22.43 3.78 2.82
C PRO A 161 -22.69 5.26 2.52
N LYS A 162 -21.65 5.99 2.08
CA LYS A 162 -21.76 7.39 1.68
C LYS A 162 -22.80 7.51 0.58
N GLN A 163 -23.95 8.11 0.88
CA GLN A 163 -24.93 8.46 -0.16
C GLN A 163 -24.25 9.38 -1.17
N ARG A 164 -24.12 8.93 -2.41
CA ARG A 164 -23.59 9.77 -3.48
C ARG A 164 -24.58 10.93 -3.70
N PRO A 165 -24.14 12.20 -3.72
CA PRO A 165 -25.01 13.31 -4.02
C PRO A 165 -25.65 13.08 -5.39
N LYS A 166 -27.00 13.14 -5.46
CA LYS A 166 -27.73 13.03 -6.72
C LYS A 166 -27.19 14.11 -7.67
N ARG A 167 -26.58 13.64 -8.78
CA ARG A 167 -26.03 14.49 -9.84
C ARG A 167 -27.17 15.39 -10.33
N ARG A 168 -27.16 16.68 -9.97
CA ARG A 168 -28.12 17.64 -10.53
C ARG A 168 -27.91 17.65 -12.05
N VAL A 169 -28.95 17.29 -12.78
CA VAL A 169 -29.03 17.47 -14.23
C VAL A 169 -28.89 18.98 -14.45
N ARG A 170 -27.76 19.42 -15.04
CA ARG A 170 -27.64 20.78 -15.55
C ARG A 170 -28.61 20.85 -16.73
N LEU A 171 -29.73 21.54 -16.53
CA LEU A 171 -30.50 22.09 -17.65
C LEU A 171 -29.51 22.90 -18.48
N GLN A 172 -29.33 22.50 -19.74
CA GLN A 172 -28.52 23.23 -20.70
C GLN A 172 -29.13 24.62 -20.84
N GLY A 173 -28.54 25.60 -20.15
CA GLY A 173 -28.82 27.00 -20.38
C GLY A 173 -28.40 27.31 -21.81
N SER A 174 -29.37 27.74 -22.61
CA SER A 174 -29.18 28.20 -23.97
C SER A 174 -28.13 29.30 -24.00
N CYS A 175 -27.02 29.02 -24.69
CA CYS A 175 -26.01 30.01 -25.00
C CYS A 175 -26.66 31.05 -25.93
N ARG A 176 -27.09 32.19 -25.40
CA ARG A 176 -27.43 33.35 -26.21
C ARG A 176 -26.12 33.94 -26.73
N ILE A 177 -25.84 33.70 -28.00
CA ILE A 177 -24.82 34.41 -28.77
C ILE A 177 -25.29 35.86 -28.87
N VAL A 178 -24.61 36.77 -28.17
CA VAL A 178 -24.80 38.22 -28.37
C VAL A 178 -23.76 38.63 -29.39
N HIS A 179 -24.21 38.93 -30.61
CA HIS A 179 -23.40 39.62 -31.60
C HIS A 179 -23.26 41.07 -31.14
N ASP A 180 -22.05 41.44 -30.70
CA ASP A 180 -21.69 42.83 -30.50
C ASP A 180 -21.12 43.36 -31.82
N GLN A 181 -21.83 44.30 -32.43
CA GLN A 181 -21.34 45.09 -33.56
C GLN A 181 -21.00 46.48 -33.03
N ARG A 182 -19.72 46.85 -33.08
CA ARG A 182 -19.23 48.21 -33.29
C ARG A 182 -17.75 48.21 -33.67
#